data_AF-A0A924I4N1-F1
#
_entry.id   AF-A0A924I4N1-F1
#
_cell.length_a   1.000
_cell.length_b   1.000
_cell.length_c   1.000
_cell.angle_alpha   90.00
_cell.angle_beta   90.00
_cell.angle_gamma   90.00
#
_symmetry.space_group_name_H-M   'P 1'
#
loop_
_entity.id
_entity.type
_entity.pdbx_description
1 polymer ?
#
loop_
_entity_poly.entity_id
_entity_poly.type
_entity_poly.pdbx_seq_one_letter_code
_entity_poly.pdbx_strand_id
1 'polypeptide(L)'
;MISEILEMFGLIASLPKVENNMNNVENENIEWNKVKLFSDPGIIENLISWLNIETSDEENWSKTYSGKYIYEKWLSYYVLTFQQGGGTKVLIKLPIPSTEELINIVIDSKYENEVETGCLILIDNEEIYKTEFRLELITKLENITVQKRQQKIIEITNLTSNFNRREIIGKTINQISEDEKYFKDIAEKAKKINTAGNS
;
A
#
# COMPACT_ATOMS: atom_id res chain seq x y z
N MET A 1 -17.74 -28.08 -27.23
CA MET A 1 -17.44 -27.14 -28.33
C MET A 1 -16.42 -26.04 -27.99
N ILE A 2 -16.54 -25.26 -26.90
CA ILE A 2 -15.43 -24.36 -26.46
C ILE A 2 -14.34 -25.13 -25.68
N SER A 3 -14.71 -26.18 -24.93
CA SER A 3 -13.73 -26.96 -24.15
C SER A 3 -12.78 -27.81 -24.99
N GLU A 4 -13.21 -28.28 -26.16
CA GLU A 4 -12.39 -29.12 -27.06
C GLU A 4 -11.31 -28.31 -27.80
N ILE A 5 -11.52 -27.00 -27.99
CA ILE A 5 -10.51 -26.11 -28.59
C ILE A 5 -9.41 -25.79 -27.56
N LEU A 6 -9.72 -25.75 -26.26
CA LEU A 6 -8.75 -25.45 -25.20
C LEU A 6 -7.78 -26.61 -24.90
N GLU A 7 -8.21 -27.87 -25.10
CA GLU A 7 -7.34 -29.04 -24.94
C GLU A 7 -6.33 -29.18 -26.09
N MET A 8 -6.71 -28.78 -27.31
CA MET A 8 -5.86 -28.92 -28.50
C MET A 8 -4.65 -27.95 -28.52
N PHE A 9 -4.70 -26.86 -27.75
CA PHE A 9 -3.63 -25.86 -27.64
C PHE A 9 -2.79 -25.95 -26.36
N GLY A 10 -2.99 -26.99 -25.52
CA GLY A 10 -2.21 -27.15 -24.28
C GLY A 10 -2.39 -26.01 -23.26
N LEU A 11 -3.51 -25.28 -23.31
CA LEU A 11 -3.78 -24.12 -22.45
C LEU A 11 -4.48 -24.48 -21.14
N ILE A 12 -4.81 -25.75 -20.90
CA ILE A 12 -5.17 -26.25 -19.57
C ILE A 12 -3.90 -26.81 -18.94
N ALA A 13 -3.01 -25.91 -18.51
CA ALA A 13 -1.99 -26.30 -17.55
C ALA A 13 -2.75 -26.72 -16.28
N SER A 14 -2.80 -28.03 -16.01
CA SER A 14 -3.20 -28.50 -14.69
C SER A 14 -2.30 -27.80 -13.69
N LEU A 15 -2.88 -27.04 -12.76
CA LEU A 15 -2.15 -26.52 -11.61
C LEU A 15 -1.34 -27.70 -11.02
N PRO A 16 -0.01 -27.62 -10.93
CA PRO A 16 0.73 -28.63 -10.20
C PRO A 16 0.20 -28.59 -8.77
N LYS A 17 -0.30 -29.73 -8.28
CA LYS A 17 -0.54 -29.92 -6.85
C LYS A 17 0.80 -29.74 -6.17
N VAL A 18 1.01 -28.58 -5.56
CA VAL A 18 2.20 -28.32 -4.76
C VAL A 18 2.01 -29.04 -3.43
N GLU A 19 2.49 -30.28 -3.36
CA GLU A 19 2.78 -30.92 -2.08
C GLU A 19 4.09 -30.33 -1.54
N ASN A 20 3.96 -29.61 -0.43
CA ASN A 20 4.94 -29.46 0.65
C ASN A 20 6.38 -29.10 0.27
N ASN A 21 6.61 -27.80 0.13
CA ASN A 21 7.80 -27.13 0.69
C ASN A 21 7.39 -25.76 1.27
N MET A 22 6.29 -25.74 2.02
CA MET A 22 5.67 -24.55 2.64
C MET A 22 5.99 -24.42 4.14
N ASN A 23 7.18 -24.85 4.59
CA ASN A 23 7.45 -24.98 6.04
C ASN A 23 8.18 -23.81 6.69
N ASN A 24 8.27 -22.62 6.09
CA ASN A 24 8.93 -21.48 6.76
C ASN A 24 8.31 -20.10 6.52
N VAL A 25 7.08 -20.01 6.00
CA VAL A 25 6.28 -18.78 6.08
C VAL A 25 4.97 -19.16 6.75
N GLU A 26 4.92 -18.98 8.06
CA GLU A 26 3.69 -19.20 8.81
C GLU A 26 2.57 -18.29 8.28
N ASN A 27 1.49 -18.92 7.83
CA ASN A 27 0.10 -18.52 8.14
C ASN A 27 -0.60 -17.37 7.40
N GLU A 28 -0.46 -17.22 6.08
CA GLU A 28 -1.56 -16.64 5.28
C GLU A 28 -1.72 -17.34 3.93
N ASN A 29 -2.89 -17.91 3.65
CA ASN A 29 -3.29 -18.35 2.32
C ASN A 29 -3.54 -17.09 1.45
N ILE A 30 -2.46 -16.47 0.98
CA ILE A 30 -2.53 -15.28 0.14
C ILE A 30 -3.06 -15.69 -1.24
N GLU A 31 -4.23 -15.17 -1.60
CA GLU A 31 -4.71 -15.25 -2.98
C GLU A 31 -3.98 -14.18 -3.80
N TRP A 32 -2.81 -14.56 -4.34
CA TRP A 32 -1.86 -13.67 -5.03
C TRP A 32 -2.46 -12.83 -6.16
N ASN A 33 -3.52 -13.30 -6.80
CA ASN A 33 -4.24 -12.57 -7.85
C ASN A 33 -5.08 -11.39 -7.30
N LYS A 34 -5.38 -11.36 -6.00
CA LYS A 34 -6.20 -10.33 -5.35
C LYS A 34 -5.39 -9.24 -4.66
N VAL A 35 -4.15 -9.53 -4.25
CA VAL A 35 -3.27 -8.56 -3.60
C VAL A 35 -2.56 -7.70 -4.63
N LYS A 36 -2.53 -6.39 -4.39
CA LYS A 36 -1.92 -5.40 -5.28
C LYS A 36 -0.62 -4.84 -4.73
N LEU A 37 -0.40 -4.88 -3.42
CA LEU A 37 0.70 -4.17 -2.75
C LEU A 37 1.44 -5.08 -1.76
N PHE A 38 2.77 -4.99 -1.73
CA PHE A 38 3.60 -5.66 -0.75
C PHE A 38 4.76 -4.78 -0.25
N SER A 39 5.10 -4.91 1.03
CA SER A 39 6.26 -4.27 1.68
C SER A 39 7.09 -5.24 2.51
N ASP A 40 6.55 -6.43 2.83
CA ASP A 40 7.33 -7.48 3.50
C ASP A 40 8.47 -7.99 2.59
N PRO A 41 9.74 -7.92 3.04
CA PRO A 41 10.88 -8.33 2.23
C PRO A 41 10.83 -9.79 1.79
N GLY A 42 10.39 -10.70 2.66
CA GLY A 42 10.31 -12.13 2.36
C GLY A 42 9.25 -12.43 1.29
N ILE A 43 8.10 -11.77 1.37
CA ILE A 43 7.05 -11.87 0.34
C ILE A 43 7.53 -11.30 -0.99
N ILE A 44 8.17 -10.12 -0.96
CA ILE A 44 8.69 -9.47 -2.17
C ILE A 44 9.75 -10.34 -2.86
N GLU A 45 10.71 -10.88 -2.10
CA GLU A 45 11.77 -11.74 -2.65
C GLU A 45 11.21 -13.01 -3.26
N ASN A 46 10.25 -13.65 -2.57
CA ASN A 46 9.57 -14.83 -3.09
C ASN A 46 8.83 -14.49 -4.39
N LEU A 47 7.99 -13.45 -4.39
CA LEU A 47 7.20 -13.09 -5.57
C LEU A 47 8.10 -12.73 -6.76
N ILE A 48 9.13 -11.91 -6.56
CA ILE A 48 10.08 -11.53 -7.61
C ILE A 48 10.79 -12.75 -8.22
N SER A 49 11.06 -13.81 -7.46
CA SER A 49 11.71 -15.02 -7.99
C SER A 49 10.91 -15.72 -9.10
N TRP A 50 9.60 -15.45 -9.20
CA TRP A 50 8.70 -15.98 -10.23
C TRP A 50 8.45 -15.01 -11.39
N LEU A 51 8.98 -13.78 -11.32
CA LEU A 51 8.77 -12.73 -12.32
C LEU A 51 9.99 -12.55 -13.22
N ASN A 52 9.76 -12.07 -14.44
CA ASN A 52 10.82 -11.67 -15.35
C ASN A 52 11.05 -10.17 -15.23
N ILE A 53 12.30 -9.75 -15.11
CA ILE A 53 12.64 -8.31 -15.14
C ILE A 53 12.44 -7.80 -16.56
N GLU A 54 11.63 -6.76 -16.74
CA GLU A 54 11.47 -6.06 -18.01
C GLU A 54 12.40 -4.86 -18.12
N THR A 55 12.44 -4.03 -17.08
CA THR A 55 13.23 -2.80 -17.05
C THR A 55 13.84 -2.59 -15.66
N SER A 56 14.99 -1.93 -15.63
CA SER A 56 15.66 -1.48 -14.42
C SER A 56 16.04 -0.02 -14.61
N ASP A 57 15.67 0.81 -13.64
CA ASP A 57 16.06 2.21 -13.54
C ASP A 57 16.96 2.34 -12.32
N GLU A 58 18.26 2.45 -12.57
CA GLU A 58 19.28 2.55 -11.53
C GLU A 58 19.30 3.93 -10.85
N GLU A 59 18.77 4.97 -11.50
CA GLU A 59 18.72 6.31 -10.92
C GLU A 59 17.60 6.39 -9.86
N ASN A 60 16.44 5.82 -10.18
CA ASN A 60 15.26 5.82 -9.30
C ASN A 60 15.13 4.55 -8.43
N TRP A 61 16.15 3.69 -8.44
CA TRP A 61 16.16 2.38 -7.75
C TRP A 61 14.89 1.57 -7.97
N SER A 62 14.36 1.61 -9.20
CA SER A 62 13.09 0.97 -9.55
C SER A 62 13.29 -0.12 -10.58
N LYS A 63 12.42 -1.14 -10.53
CA LYS A 63 12.42 -2.26 -11.47
C LYS A 63 11.00 -2.61 -11.85
N THR A 64 10.76 -2.79 -13.14
CA THR A 64 9.48 -3.33 -13.63
C THR A 64 9.65 -4.80 -13.96
N TYR A 65 8.67 -5.60 -13.58
CA TYR A 65 8.63 -7.02 -13.82
C TYR A 65 7.35 -7.40 -14.57
N SER A 66 7.41 -8.47 -15.36
CA SER A 66 6.23 -9.15 -15.90
C SER A 66 6.03 -10.51 -15.24
N GLY A 67 4.78 -10.80 -14.93
CA GLY A 67 4.35 -12.14 -14.55
C GLY A 67 4.50 -13.11 -15.71
N LYS A 68 4.55 -14.41 -15.38
CA LYS A 68 4.56 -15.50 -16.36
C LYS A 68 3.27 -15.57 -17.19
N TYR A 69 2.20 -14.91 -16.72
CA TYR A 69 0.92 -14.77 -17.40
C TYR A 69 0.74 -13.32 -17.89
N ILE A 70 0.19 -13.19 -19.11
CA ILE A 70 0.51 -12.15 -20.12
C ILE A 70 0.03 -10.72 -19.77
N TYR A 71 -0.56 -10.47 -18.59
CA TYR A 71 -1.17 -9.17 -18.28
C TYR A 71 -0.86 -8.60 -16.90
N GLU A 72 0.04 -9.22 -16.14
CA GLU A 72 0.44 -8.70 -14.83
C GLU A 72 1.82 -8.06 -14.90
N LYS A 73 1.85 -6.73 -14.71
CA LYS A 73 3.11 -6.01 -14.51
C LYS A 73 3.22 -5.55 -13.07
N TRP A 74 4.44 -5.58 -12.58
CA TRP A 74 4.78 -5.19 -11.21
C TRP A 74 5.87 -4.14 -11.23
N LEU A 75 5.81 -3.18 -10.32
CA LEU A 75 6.84 -2.18 -10.11
C LEU A 75 7.39 -2.34 -8.69
N SER A 76 8.70 -2.52 -8.55
CA SER A 76 9.36 -2.37 -7.25
C SER A 76 10.11 -1.05 -7.18
N TYR A 77 9.99 -0.35 -6.06
CA TYR A 77 10.73 0.87 -5.75
C TYR A 77 10.82 1.04 -4.22
N TYR A 78 11.46 2.09 -3.74
CA TYR A 78 11.60 2.38 -2.31
C TYR A 78 10.76 3.58 -1.92
N VAL A 79 9.98 3.46 -0.84
CA VAL A 79 9.22 4.55 -0.21
C VAL A 79 9.88 4.99 1.08
N LEU A 80 9.58 6.21 1.55
CA LEU A 80 10.10 6.79 2.79
C LEU A 80 11.63 6.89 2.81
N THR A 81 12.25 7.10 1.66
CA THR A 81 13.72 7.19 1.50
C THR A 81 14.33 8.38 2.24
N PHE A 82 13.52 9.39 2.57
CA PHE A 82 13.91 10.52 3.41
C PHE A 82 14.15 10.15 4.88
N GLN A 83 13.62 9.01 5.34
CA GLN A 83 13.88 8.47 6.67
C GLN A 83 15.23 7.72 6.66
N GLN A 84 16.03 7.90 7.70
CA GLN A 84 17.36 7.26 7.84
C GLN A 84 17.25 5.74 7.60
N GLY A 85 17.90 5.21 6.57
CA GLY A 85 17.91 3.76 6.30
C GLY A 85 17.61 3.30 4.86
N GLY A 86 17.52 4.19 3.87
CA GLY A 86 17.35 3.80 2.46
C GLY A 86 15.91 3.48 2.04
N GLY A 87 14.94 3.71 2.93
CA GLY A 87 13.52 3.52 2.68
C GLY A 87 13.04 2.07 2.81
N THR A 88 11.74 1.87 2.63
CA THR A 88 11.08 0.55 2.59
C THR A 88 10.86 0.13 1.15
N LYS A 89 11.36 -1.04 0.76
CA LYS A 89 11.08 -1.59 -0.57
C LYS A 89 9.60 -1.98 -0.65
N VAL A 90 8.93 -1.54 -1.70
CA VAL A 90 7.57 -1.95 -2.01
C VAL A 90 7.52 -2.64 -3.37
N LEU A 91 6.52 -3.48 -3.56
CA LEU A 91 6.19 -4.11 -4.83
C LEU A 91 4.71 -3.89 -5.09
N ILE A 92 4.40 -3.22 -6.19
CA ILE A 92 3.03 -2.83 -6.54
C ILE A 92 2.63 -3.41 -7.90
N LYS A 93 1.38 -3.84 -8.01
CA LYS A 93 0.80 -4.24 -9.28
C LYS A 93 0.45 -3.01 -10.09
N LEU A 94 0.79 -3.02 -11.38
CA LEU A 94 0.45 -1.93 -12.30
C LEU A 94 -0.97 -2.12 -12.89
N PRO A 95 -1.69 -1.03 -13.19
CA PRO A 95 -1.30 0.38 -13.03
C PRO A 95 -1.18 0.80 -11.56
N ILE A 96 -0.35 1.81 -11.28
CA ILE A 96 -0.14 2.35 -9.93
C ILE A 96 -1.49 2.80 -9.37
N PRO A 97 -1.91 2.30 -8.19
CA PRO A 97 -3.18 2.72 -7.60
C PRO A 97 -3.20 4.22 -7.31
N SER A 98 -4.33 4.85 -7.61
CA SER A 98 -4.62 6.23 -7.20
C SER A 98 -4.71 6.38 -5.69
N THR A 99 -4.67 7.61 -5.16
CA THR A 99 -4.86 7.88 -3.73
C THR A 99 -6.17 7.32 -3.19
N GLU A 100 -7.26 7.47 -3.93
CA GLU A 100 -8.57 6.91 -3.56
C GLU A 100 -8.52 5.38 -3.48
N GLU A 101 -7.88 4.72 -4.47
CA GLU A 101 -7.70 3.27 -4.47
C GLU A 101 -6.80 2.80 -3.32
N LEU A 102 -5.72 3.51 -3.02
CA LEU A 102 -4.85 3.22 -1.87
C LEU A 102 -5.63 3.32 -0.55
N ILE A 103 -6.45 4.37 -0.40
CA ILE A 103 -7.33 4.51 0.76
C ILE A 103 -8.30 3.33 0.83
N ASN A 104 -8.95 2.95 -0.27
CA ASN A 104 -9.86 1.80 -0.28
C ASN A 104 -9.13 0.49 0.09
N ILE A 105 -7.91 0.28 -0.40
CA ILE A 105 -7.08 -0.88 -0.03
C ILE A 105 -6.78 -0.88 1.48
N VAL A 106 -6.36 0.26 2.03
CA VAL A 106 -6.05 0.41 3.46
C VAL A 106 -7.27 0.13 4.34
N ILE A 107 -8.46 0.54 3.88
CA ILE A 107 -9.72 0.39 4.60
C ILE A 107 -10.26 -1.05 4.50
N ASP A 108 -10.26 -1.64 3.30
CA ASP A 108 -11.04 -2.85 2.98
C ASP A 108 -10.21 -4.14 2.84
N SER A 109 -8.88 -4.05 2.67
CA SER A 109 -8.09 -5.26 2.43
C SER A 109 -8.11 -6.22 3.61
N LYS A 110 -8.29 -7.52 3.31
CA LYS A 110 -8.16 -8.60 4.29
C LYS A 110 -6.71 -8.93 4.66
N TYR A 111 -5.74 -8.41 3.90
CA TYR A 111 -4.32 -8.73 4.07
C TYR A 111 -3.61 -7.60 4.81
N GLU A 112 -3.06 -7.89 5.99
CA GLU A 112 -2.43 -6.86 6.84
C GLU A 112 -1.21 -6.21 6.19
N ASN A 113 -0.38 -7.00 5.49
CA ASN A 113 0.75 -6.46 4.74
C ASN A 113 0.30 -5.50 3.64
N GLU A 114 -0.81 -5.78 2.94
CA GLU A 114 -1.31 -4.90 1.88
C GLU A 114 -1.80 -3.55 2.46
N VAL A 115 -2.42 -3.58 3.64
CA VAL A 115 -2.82 -2.36 4.37
C VAL A 115 -1.60 -1.56 4.82
N GLU A 116 -0.60 -2.22 5.41
CA GLU A 116 0.65 -1.56 5.79
C GLU A 116 1.32 -0.91 4.58
N THR A 117 1.48 -1.64 3.48
CA THR A 117 2.08 -1.11 2.25
C THR A 117 1.29 0.08 1.72
N GLY A 118 -0.05 0.00 1.71
CA GLY A 118 -0.91 1.11 1.30
C GLY A 118 -0.71 2.36 2.14
N CYS A 119 -0.59 2.21 3.47
CA CYS A 119 -0.28 3.33 4.36
C CYS A 119 1.09 3.95 4.07
N LEU A 120 2.13 3.13 3.85
CA LEU A 120 3.47 3.64 3.54
C LEU A 120 3.50 4.43 2.23
N ILE A 121 2.80 3.96 1.19
CA ILE A 121 2.71 4.66 -0.11
C ILE A 121 1.93 5.97 0.04
N LEU A 122 0.86 6.02 0.84
CA LEU A 122 0.12 7.27 1.07
C LEU A 122 1.01 8.35 1.71
N ILE A 123 1.82 7.98 2.71
CA ILE A 123 2.75 8.89 3.38
C ILE A 123 3.82 9.38 2.39
N ASP A 124 4.38 8.48 1.60
CA ASP A 124 5.40 8.81 0.61
C ASP A 124 4.86 9.74 -0.48
N ASN A 125 3.63 9.49 -0.95
CA ASN A 125 2.96 10.34 -1.92
C ASN A 125 2.64 11.75 -1.38
N GLU A 126 2.29 11.88 -0.10
CA GLU A 126 2.13 13.19 0.55
C GLU A 126 3.47 13.94 0.60
N GLU A 127 4.56 13.24 0.95
CA GLU A 127 5.86 13.88 1.11
C GLU A 127 6.48 14.26 -0.25
N ILE A 128 6.48 13.36 -1.22
CA ILE A 128 7.17 13.54 -2.51
C ILE A 128 6.28 14.30 -3.49
N TYR A 129 5.04 13.87 -3.69
CA TYR A 129 4.13 14.39 -4.71
C TYR A 129 3.13 15.42 -4.18
N LYS A 130 3.21 15.77 -2.89
CA LYS A 130 2.31 16.72 -2.22
C LYS A 130 0.82 16.37 -2.38
N THR A 131 0.54 15.06 -2.45
CA THR A 131 -0.81 14.54 -2.63
C THR A 131 -1.52 14.41 -1.27
N GLU A 132 -2.71 15.01 -1.16
CA GLU A 132 -3.51 14.99 0.06
C GLU A 132 -4.27 13.65 0.17
N PHE A 133 -4.31 13.05 1.37
CA PHE A 133 -5.06 11.83 1.66
C PHE A 133 -5.71 11.79 3.05
N ARG A 134 -5.24 12.64 3.97
CA ARG A 134 -5.51 12.56 5.41
C ARG A 134 -6.98 12.82 5.72
N LEU A 135 -7.61 13.81 5.08
CA LEU A 135 -9.01 14.12 5.33
C LEU A 135 -9.94 12.99 4.86
N GLU A 136 -9.69 12.44 3.67
CA GLU A 136 -10.48 11.32 3.17
C GLU A 136 -10.26 10.07 4.03
N LEU A 137 -9.00 9.76 4.36
CA LEU A 137 -8.66 8.60 5.18
C LEU A 137 -9.31 8.68 6.57
N ILE A 138 -9.22 9.81 7.26
CA ILE A 138 -9.83 9.94 8.59
C ILE A 138 -11.36 9.84 8.53
N THR A 139 -11.98 10.35 7.47
CA THR A 139 -13.43 10.27 7.26
C THR A 139 -13.88 8.83 7.02
N LYS A 140 -13.11 8.02 6.28
CA LYS A 140 -13.42 6.59 6.12
C LYS A 140 -13.15 5.80 7.39
N LEU A 141 -12.09 6.14 8.13
CA LEU A 141 -11.78 5.51 9.41
C LEU A 141 -12.92 5.70 10.42
N GLU A 142 -13.59 6.84 10.46
CA GLU A 142 -14.77 7.08 11.33
C GLU A 142 -15.90 6.05 11.12
N ASN A 143 -15.96 5.40 9.95
CA ASN A 143 -17.00 4.43 9.59
C ASN A 143 -16.56 2.95 9.69
N ILE A 144 -15.29 2.69 9.99
CA ILE A 144 -14.80 1.33 10.21
C ILE A 144 -15.27 0.82 11.59
N THR A 145 -15.68 -0.45 11.66
CA THR A 145 -16.05 -1.11 12.93
C THR A 145 -14.88 -1.80 13.63
N VAL A 146 -13.83 -2.17 12.88
CA VAL A 146 -12.66 -2.88 13.39
C VAL A 146 -11.65 -1.91 14.01
N GLN A 147 -11.74 -1.74 15.31
CA GLN A 147 -10.94 -0.78 16.06
C GLN A 147 -9.42 -0.98 15.97
N LYS A 148 -8.96 -2.23 16.08
CA LYS A 148 -7.53 -2.55 15.96
C LYS A 148 -6.96 -2.09 14.60
N ARG A 149 -7.78 -2.21 13.54
CA ARG A 149 -7.42 -1.75 12.19
C ARG A 149 -7.32 -0.23 12.13
N GLN A 150 -8.29 0.48 12.71
CA GLN A 150 -8.25 1.95 12.80
C GLN A 150 -6.99 2.45 13.49
N GLN A 151 -6.68 1.90 14.67
CA GLN A 151 -5.53 2.31 15.48
C GLN A 151 -4.22 2.10 14.73
N LYS A 152 -4.05 0.93 14.11
CA LYS A 152 -2.86 0.61 13.30
C LYS A 152 -2.69 1.58 12.13
N ILE A 153 -3.75 1.87 11.38
CA ILE A 153 -3.71 2.83 10.27
C ILE A 153 -3.32 4.23 10.77
N ILE A 154 -3.94 4.69 11.86
CA ILE A 154 -3.66 6.00 12.47
C ILE A 154 -2.20 6.10 12.92
N GLU A 155 -1.67 5.04 13.51
CA GLU A 155 -0.29 4.97 13.97
C GLU A 155 0.69 5.05 12.79
N ILE A 156 0.55 4.18 11.80
CA ILE A 156 1.45 4.13 10.63
C ILE A 156 1.44 5.46 9.87
N THR A 157 0.25 6.01 9.62
CA THR A 157 0.09 7.27 8.85
C THR A 157 0.31 8.53 9.68
N ASN A 158 0.57 8.38 10.98
CA ASN A 158 0.78 9.47 11.93
C ASN A 158 -0.32 10.54 11.85
N LEU A 159 -1.59 10.11 11.77
CA LEU A 159 -2.74 11.02 11.67
C LEU A 159 -2.96 11.85 12.94
N THR A 160 -2.38 11.44 14.08
CA THR A 160 -2.45 12.18 15.35
C THR A 160 -1.52 13.40 15.40
N SER A 161 -0.60 13.53 14.45
CA SER A 161 0.26 14.70 14.33
C SER A 161 -0.52 15.87 13.74
N ASN A 162 -0.49 17.02 14.42
CA ASN A 162 -1.08 18.27 13.95
C ASN A 162 -0.06 19.16 13.19
N PHE A 163 1.12 18.64 12.87
CA PHE A 163 2.11 19.44 12.14
C PHE A 163 1.64 19.71 10.72
N ASN A 164 1.79 20.96 10.29
CA ASN A 164 1.48 21.36 8.92
C ASN A 164 2.44 20.65 7.94
N ARG A 165 1.88 19.87 7.02
CA ARG A 165 2.62 19.13 5.98
C ARG A 165 2.69 19.89 4.65
N ARG A 166 2.01 21.04 4.55
CA ARG A 166 1.98 21.87 3.35
C ARG A 166 3.10 22.91 3.37
N GLU A 167 3.50 23.36 2.20
CA GLU A 167 4.48 24.44 2.05
C GLU A 167 4.00 25.73 2.74
N ILE A 168 4.91 26.42 3.43
CA ILE A 168 4.64 27.67 4.15
C ILE A 168 5.08 28.89 3.33
N ILE A 169 6.13 28.75 2.51
CA ILE A 169 6.70 29.84 1.74
C ILE A 169 5.66 30.38 0.75
N GLY A 170 5.49 31.70 0.72
CA GLY A 170 4.53 32.39 -0.16
C GLY A 170 3.09 32.44 0.36
N LYS A 171 2.78 31.83 1.51
CA LYS A 171 1.44 31.93 2.12
C LYS A 171 1.29 33.17 3.00
N THR A 172 0.08 33.69 3.03
CA THR A 172 -0.35 34.69 4.00
C THR A 172 -0.54 34.07 5.38
N ILE A 173 -0.56 34.90 6.43
CA ILE A 173 -0.83 34.45 7.81
C ILE A 173 -2.18 33.71 7.88
N ASN A 174 -3.21 34.22 7.21
CA ASN A 174 -4.54 33.58 7.20
C ASN A 174 -4.50 32.17 6.60
N GLN A 175 -3.80 31.99 5.48
CA GLN A 175 -3.65 30.66 4.85
C GLN A 175 -2.87 29.70 5.74
N ILE A 176 -1.84 30.19 6.44
CA ILE A 176 -1.09 29.37 7.41
C ILE A 176 -2.00 28.94 8.57
N SER A 177 -2.84 29.85 9.09
CA SER A 177 -3.82 29.54 10.14
C SER A 177 -4.91 28.57 9.68
N GLU A 178 -5.35 28.66 8.42
CA GLU A 178 -6.29 27.70 7.83
C GLU A 178 -5.68 26.30 7.73
N ASP A 179 -4.42 26.18 7.29
CA ASP A 179 -3.72 24.90 7.28
C ASP A 179 -3.52 24.35 8.70
N GLU A 180 -3.10 25.18 9.66
CA GLU A 180 -2.94 24.76 11.05
C GLU A 180 -4.25 24.18 11.60
N LYS A 181 -5.36 24.89 11.38
CA LYS A 181 -6.69 24.43 11.80
C LYS A 181 -7.04 23.10 11.13
N TYR A 182 -6.81 22.98 9.83
CA TYR A 182 -7.06 21.76 9.07
C TYR A 182 -6.33 20.54 9.66
N PHE A 183 -5.01 20.63 9.90
CA PHE A 183 -4.24 19.51 10.45
C PHE A 183 -4.60 19.24 11.92
N LYS A 184 -4.97 20.28 12.68
CA LYS A 184 -5.45 20.12 14.06
C LYS A 184 -6.77 19.36 14.11
N ASP A 185 -7.73 19.68 13.25
CA ASP A 185 -9.04 19.03 13.19
C ASP A 185 -8.90 17.53 12.86
N ILE A 186 -8.01 17.18 11.92
CA ILE A 186 -7.69 15.77 11.58
C ILE A 186 -7.04 15.06 12.78
N ALA A 187 -6.06 15.69 13.42
CA ALA A 187 -5.37 15.11 14.57
C ALA A 187 -6.31 14.86 15.75
N GLU A 188 -7.27 15.76 15.99
CA GLU A 188 -8.29 15.60 17.03
C GLU A 188 -9.25 14.45 16.72
N LYS A 189 -9.69 14.30 15.46
CA LYS A 189 -10.48 13.14 15.02
C LYS A 189 -9.73 11.83 15.22
N ALA A 190 -8.46 11.77 14.80
CA ALA A 190 -7.62 10.58 14.96
C ALA A 190 -7.42 10.21 16.44
N LYS A 191 -7.18 11.20 17.31
CA LYS A 191 -7.06 10.98 18.76
C LYS A 191 -8.34 10.40 19.35
N LYS A 192 -9.51 10.91 18.97
CA LYS A 192 -10.81 10.38 19.44
C LYS A 192 -10.98 8.90 19.10
N ILE A 193 -10.69 8.53 17.84
CA ILE A 193 -10.75 7.13 17.38
C ILE A 193 -9.79 6.25 18.21
N ASN A 194 -8.55 6.71 18.44
CA ASN A 194 -7.57 5.96 19.23
C ASN A 194 -8.00 5.79 20.70
N THR A 195 -8.58 6.81 21.34
CA THR A 195 -9.00 6.77 22.75
C THR A 195 -10.25 5.92 22.99
N ALA A 196 -11.15 5.83 22.01
CA ALA A 196 -12.38 5.03 22.10
C ALA A 196 -12.13 3.51 22.23
N GLY A 197 -10.88 3.05 22.12
CA GLY A 197 -10.51 1.64 22.28
C GLY A 197 -9.87 1.24 23.59
N ASN A 198 -9.64 2.22 24.45
CA ASN A 198 -9.11 1.99 25.80
C ASN A 198 -10.21 2.15 26.87
N SER A 199 -11.49 2.22 26.45
CA SER A 199 -12.67 2.39 27.29
C SER A 199 -13.44 1.08 27.37
#